data_AF-A0A094DR21-F1
#
_entry.id   AF-A0A094DR21-F1
#
_cell.length_a   1.000
_cell.length_b   1.000
_cell.length_c   1.000
_cell.angle_alpha   90.00
_cell.angle_beta   90.00
_cell.angle_gamma   90.00
#
_symmetry.space_group_name_H-M   'P 1'
#
loop_
_entity.id
_entity.type
_entity.pdbx_description
1 polymer ?
#
loop_
_entity_poly.entity_id
_entity_poly.type
_entity_poly.pdbx_seq_one_letter_code
_entity_poly.pdbx_strand_id
1 'polypeptide(L)'
;MKEFGAKFEKEIWPSFDKLVCSKGKNPGAEEWPFVEKQVVIPLWAKLMKKGLKLPPYGDKIKPLMNSIVDDCARKQKTNFCKKPQLEKMKSCAVGKAMNFIMGNMDMGDKYGNEANCKIAKKILEDQSFWNWVKTIVVKFAKKVT
;
A
#
# COMPACT_ATOMS: atom_id res chain seq x y z
N MET A 1 -4.80 0.96 -14.98
CA MET A 1 -4.61 0.27 -13.67
C MET A 1 -4.36 -1.24 -13.79
N LYS A 2 -4.90 -1.97 -14.78
CA LYS A 2 -4.66 -3.42 -14.96
C LYS A 2 -3.17 -3.80 -15.07
N GLU A 3 -2.36 -2.96 -15.72
CA GLU A 3 -0.93 -3.23 -15.96
C GLU A 3 -0.07 -3.17 -14.69
N PHE A 4 -0.36 -2.26 -13.76
CA PHE A 4 0.43 -2.11 -12.53
C PHE A 4 0.10 -3.20 -11.49
N GLY A 5 -1.18 -3.60 -11.41
CA GLY A 5 -1.57 -4.77 -10.62
C GLY A 5 -0.84 -6.02 -11.09
N ALA A 6 -0.76 -6.22 -12.41
CA ALA A 6 -0.01 -7.34 -13.00
C ALA A 6 1.50 -7.26 -12.71
N LYS A 7 2.10 -6.06 -12.69
CA LYS A 7 3.52 -5.91 -12.34
C LYS A 7 3.80 -6.29 -10.88
N PHE A 8 2.93 -5.90 -9.94
CA PHE A 8 3.06 -6.33 -8.54
C PHE A 8 2.98 -7.86 -8.38
N GLU A 9 2.00 -8.49 -9.05
CA GLU A 9 1.82 -9.96 -9.02
C GLU A 9 3.02 -10.70 -9.62
N LYS A 10 3.71 -10.12 -10.60
CA LYS A 10 4.91 -10.73 -11.22
C LYS A 10 6.19 -10.45 -10.43
N GLU A 11 6.36 -9.23 -9.94
CA GLU A 11 7.64 -8.77 -9.39
C GLU A 11 7.73 -8.92 -7.87
N ILE A 12 6.62 -8.79 -7.15
CA ILE A 12 6.61 -8.67 -5.68
C ILE A 12 6.00 -9.92 -5.04
N TRP A 13 4.84 -10.37 -5.54
CA TRP A 13 4.11 -11.49 -4.95
C TRP A 13 4.94 -12.78 -4.80
N PRO A 14 5.75 -13.22 -5.79
CA PRO A 14 6.53 -14.45 -5.65
C PRO A 14 7.55 -14.40 -4.50
N SER A 15 8.12 -13.21 -4.25
CA SER A 15 9.03 -13.02 -3.12
C SER A 15 8.28 -13.04 -1.79
N PHE A 16 7.09 -12.44 -1.74
CA PHE A 16 6.26 -12.42 -0.55
C PHE A 16 5.78 -13.83 -0.19
N ASP A 17 5.27 -14.58 -1.17
CA ASP A 17 4.83 -15.96 -0.97
C ASP A 17 5.98 -16.84 -0.44
N LYS A 18 7.11 -16.87 -1.17
CA LYS A 18 8.28 -17.69 -0.81
C LYS A 18 8.85 -17.38 0.59
N LEU A 19 8.90 -16.10 0.97
CA LEU A 19 9.55 -15.67 2.21
C LEU A 19 8.60 -15.66 3.42
N VAL A 20 7.29 -15.60 3.20
CA VAL A 20 6.29 -15.42 4.27
C VAL A 20 5.25 -16.53 4.24
N CYS A 21 4.45 -16.59 3.17
CA CYS A 21 3.27 -17.45 3.12
C CYS A 21 3.61 -18.94 3.05
N SER A 22 4.57 -19.33 2.21
CA SER A 22 5.03 -20.72 2.12
C SER A 22 5.76 -21.19 3.39
N LYS A 23 6.07 -20.29 4.33
CA LYS A 23 6.65 -20.61 5.66
C LYS A 23 5.60 -20.89 6.73
N GLY A 24 4.31 -20.95 6.36
CA GLY A 24 3.20 -21.19 7.29
C GLY A 24 2.88 -19.98 8.18
N LYS A 25 3.41 -18.80 7.86
CA LYS A 25 3.12 -17.57 8.59
C LYS A 25 1.78 -16.99 8.13
N ASN A 26 1.08 -16.31 9.04
CA ASN A 26 -0.26 -15.77 8.80
C ASN A 26 -0.31 -14.27 9.16
N PRO A 27 0.45 -13.40 8.46
CA PRO A 27 0.44 -11.97 8.73
C PRO A 27 -0.94 -11.35 8.50
N GLY A 28 -1.29 -10.37 9.31
CA GLY A 28 -2.57 -9.68 9.32
C GLY A 28 -2.47 -8.22 9.77
N ALA A 29 -3.52 -7.72 10.42
CA ALA A 29 -3.61 -6.32 10.82
C ALA A 29 -2.69 -5.97 12.01
N GLU A 30 -2.18 -6.97 12.72
CA GLU A 30 -1.27 -6.87 13.85
C GLU A 30 0.12 -6.35 13.45
N GLU A 31 0.56 -6.57 12.21
CA GLU A 31 1.80 -6.01 11.69
C GLU A 31 1.68 -4.52 11.33
N TRP A 32 0.48 -3.92 11.41
CA TRP A 32 0.26 -2.54 10.99
C TRP A 32 1.24 -1.52 11.61
N PRO A 33 1.53 -1.52 12.93
CA PRO A 33 2.48 -0.58 13.49
C PRO A 33 3.89 -0.68 12.88
N PHE A 34 4.31 -1.90 12.53
CA PHE A 34 5.56 -2.12 11.81
C PHE A 34 5.48 -1.62 10.37
N VAL A 35 4.42 -2.01 9.65
CA VAL A 35 4.21 -1.64 8.24
C VAL A 35 4.10 -0.12 8.10
N GLU A 36 3.37 0.55 8.99
CA GLU A 36 3.22 2.00 9.00
C GLU A 36 4.59 2.68 9.09
N LYS A 37 5.39 2.30 10.10
CA LYS A 37 6.68 2.91 10.40
C LYS A 37 7.76 2.60 9.37
N GLN A 38 7.81 1.36 8.90
CA GLN A 38 8.92 0.86 8.06
C GLN A 38 8.62 0.90 6.56
N VAL A 39 7.34 0.99 6.19
CA VAL A 39 6.90 0.91 4.79
C VAL A 39 6.15 2.17 4.39
N VAL A 40 5.03 2.47 5.05
CA VAL A 40 4.11 3.52 4.59
C VAL A 40 4.73 4.90 4.71
N ILE A 41 5.24 5.28 5.88
CA ILE A 41 5.87 6.60 6.08
C ILE A 41 7.09 6.77 5.13
N PRO A 42 8.02 5.80 5.03
CA PRO A 42 9.12 5.89 4.06
C PRO A 42 8.66 5.92 2.59
N LEU A 43 7.62 5.16 2.23
CA LEU A 43 7.02 5.19 0.90
C LEU A 43 6.53 6.60 0.58
N TRP A 44 5.73 7.18 1.48
CA TRP A 44 5.17 8.52 1.33
C TRP A 44 6.27 9.55 1.08
N ALA A 45 7.31 9.54 1.92
CA ALA A 45 8.47 10.41 1.76
C ALA A 45 9.23 10.17 0.44
N LYS A 46 9.40 8.91 0.03
CA LYS A 46 10.10 8.55 -1.23
C LYS A 46 9.32 9.02 -2.46
N LEU A 47 7.99 8.91 -2.44
CA LEU A 47 7.12 9.41 -3.50
C LEU A 47 7.21 10.93 -3.61
N MET A 48 7.15 11.64 -2.48
CA MET A 48 7.33 13.10 -2.47
C MET A 48 8.71 13.53 -2.97
N LYS A 49 9.78 12.83 -2.59
CA LYS A 49 11.14 13.07 -3.11
C LYS A 49 11.26 12.84 -4.61
N LYS A 50 10.43 11.98 -5.21
CA LYS A 50 10.33 11.77 -6.66
C LYS A 50 9.40 12.80 -7.34
N GLY A 51 8.96 13.83 -6.62
CA GLY A 51 8.15 14.94 -7.14
C GLY A 51 6.64 14.72 -7.04
N LEU A 52 6.18 13.58 -6.52
CA LEU A 52 4.74 13.35 -6.36
C LEU A 52 4.19 14.22 -5.23
N LYS A 53 3.24 15.11 -5.56
CA LYS A 53 2.54 15.90 -4.55
C LYS A 53 1.58 15.00 -3.81
N LEU A 54 1.75 14.91 -2.50
CA LEU A 54 0.89 14.13 -1.62
C LEU A 54 0.44 15.01 -0.44
N PRO A 55 -0.76 14.77 0.10
CA PRO A 55 -1.19 15.42 1.34
C PRO A 55 -0.29 15.03 2.52
N PRO A 56 -0.23 15.86 3.59
CA PRO A 56 0.51 15.55 4.80
C PRO A 56 0.09 14.21 5.39
N TYR A 57 1.08 13.35 5.66
CA TYR A 57 0.81 12.00 6.14
C TYR A 57 0.10 12.02 7.50
N GLY A 58 0.66 12.72 8.49
CA GLY A 58 0.19 12.70 9.88
C GLY A 58 -1.26 13.14 10.06
N ASP A 59 -1.61 14.30 9.51
CA ASP A 59 -2.91 14.91 9.81
C ASP A 59 -4.04 14.41 8.93
N LYS A 60 -3.74 14.08 7.66
CA LYS A 60 -4.77 13.75 6.66
C LYS A 60 -4.84 12.28 6.32
N ILE A 61 -3.69 11.61 6.22
CA ILE A 61 -3.63 10.24 5.66
C ILE A 61 -3.59 9.17 6.74
N LYS A 62 -2.87 9.41 7.85
CA LYS A 62 -2.78 8.47 8.96
C LYS A 62 -4.16 8.08 9.52
N PRO A 63 -5.11 9.00 9.76
CA PRO A 63 -6.46 8.63 10.22
C PRO A 63 -7.19 7.74 9.22
N LEU A 64 -7.10 8.04 7.92
CA LEU A 64 -7.68 7.24 6.85
C LEU A 64 -7.08 5.83 6.82
N MET A 65 -5.75 5.71 6.86
CA MET A 65 -5.08 4.41 6.81
C MET A 65 -5.37 3.57 8.05
N ASN A 66 -5.42 4.17 9.24
CA ASN A 66 -5.84 3.48 10.45
C ASN A 66 -7.28 2.96 10.33
N SER A 67 -8.21 3.79 9.85
CA SER A 67 -9.61 3.36 9.60
C SER A 67 -9.69 2.22 8.58
N ILE A 68 -8.91 2.27 7.50
CA ILE A 68 -8.84 1.18 6.51
C ILE A 68 -8.33 -0.10 7.16
N VAL A 69 -7.26 -0.03 7.94
CA VAL A 69 -6.68 -1.23 8.60
C VAL A 69 -7.68 -1.84 9.57
N ASP A 70 -8.33 -1.02 10.39
CA ASP A 70 -9.27 -1.52 11.37
C ASP A 70 -10.51 -2.13 10.71
N ASP A 71 -11.08 -1.47 9.70
CA ASP A 71 -12.32 -1.93 9.07
C ASP A 71 -12.12 -3.02 8.01
N CYS A 72 -11.04 -2.93 7.24
CA CYS A 72 -10.82 -3.80 6.08
C CYS A 72 -9.89 -4.98 6.37
N ALA A 73 -9.06 -4.90 7.43
CA ALA A 73 -8.17 -6.00 7.80
C ALA A 73 -8.49 -6.58 9.18
N ARG A 74 -8.54 -5.75 10.24
CA ARG A 74 -8.70 -6.23 11.62
C ARG A 74 -10.06 -6.87 11.87
N LYS A 75 -11.15 -6.16 11.59
CA LYS A 75 -12.53 -6.69 11.74
C LYS A 75 -12.77 -7.94 10.90
N GLN A 76 -12.14 -8.01 9.73
CA GLN A 76 -12.28 -9.15 8.81
C GLN A 76 -11.34 -10.32 9.13
N LYS A 77 -10.44 -10.15 10.11
CA LYS A 77 -9.38 -11.11 10.45
C LYS A 77 -8.61 -11.55 9.20
N THR A 78 -8.23 -10.57 8.38
CA THR A 78 -7.58 -10.82 7.08
C THR A 78 -6.20 -11.42 7.27
N ASN A 79 -5.98 -12.58 6.66
CA ASN A 79 -4.69 -13.20 6.46
C ASN A 79 -4.18 -12.82 5.07
N PHE A 80 -3.05 -12.13 5.02
CA PHE A 80 -2.48 -11.63 3.77
C PHE A 80 -1.93 -12.73 2.86
N CYS A 81 -1.83 -13.96 3.33
CA CYS A 81 -1.46 -15.11 2.51
C CYS A 81 -2.65 -15.77 1.81
N LYS A 82 -3.89 -15.37 2.14
CA LYS A 82 -5.10 -15.91 1.51
C LYS A 82 -5.64 -14.96 0.46
N LYS A 83 -5.47 -15.32 -0.83
CA LYS A 83 -5.92 -14.52 -1.98
C LYS A 83 -7.38 -14.03 -1.88
N PRO A 84 -8.39 -14.86 -1.51
CA PRO A 84 -9.76 -14.37 -1.37
C PRO A 84 -9.93 -13.29 -0.28
N GLN A 85 -9.18 -13.41 0.82
CA GLN A 85 -9.21 -12.43 1.90
C GLN A 85 -8.51 -11.13 1.49
N LEU A 86 -7.41 -11.23 0.73
CA LEU A 86 -6.74 -10.08 0.12
C LEU A 86 -7.66 -9.32 -0.84
N GLU A 87 -8.36 -10.02 -1.72
CA GLU A 87 -9.28 -9.40 -2.68
C GLU A 87 -10.41 -8.66 -1.95
N LYS A 88 -11.00 -9.29 -0.92
CA LYS A 88 -12.03 -8.65 -0.09
C LYS A 88 -11.50 -7.40 0.64
N MET A 89 -10.31 -7.50 1.22
CA MET A 89 -9.65 -6.36 1.90
C MET A 89 -9.35 -5.22 0.91
N LYS A 90 -8.81 -5.54 -0.28
CA LYS A 90 -8.54 -4.56 -1.34
C LYS A 90 -9.81 -3.82 -1.75
N SER A 91 -10.90 -4.54 -2.01
CA SER A 91 -12.18 -3.93 -2.37
C SER A 91 -12.71 -3.01 -1.27
N CYS A 92 -12.63 -3.42 0.00
CA CYS A 92 -12.99 -2.57 1.14
C CYS A 92 -12.11 -1.31 1.23
N ALA A 93 -10.79 -1.46 1.10
CA ALA A 93 -9.84 -0.36 1.19
C ALA A 93 -10.05 0.66 0.06
N VAL A 94 -10.29 0.19 -1.17
CA VAL A 94 -10.62 1.06 -2.30
C VAL A 94 -11.92 1.82 -2.04
N GLY A 95 -12.97 1.15 -1.55
CA GLY A 95 -14.23 1.82 -1.21
C GLY A 95 -14.05 2.92 -0.15
N LYS A 96 -13.31 2.64 0.93
CA LYS A 96 -12.98 3.63 1.97
C LYS A 96 -12.18 4.82 1.41
N ALA A 97 -11.17 4.55 0.59
CA ALA A 97 -10.35 5.59 -0.02
C ALA A 97 -11.18 6.46 -0.99
N MET A 98 -12.06 5.86 -1.80
CA MET A 98 -12.95 6.60 -2.68
C MET A 98 -13.94 7.48 -1.91
N ASN A 99 -14.58 6.93 -0.86
CA ASN A 99 -15.49 7.71 0.00
C ASN A 99 -14.76 8.90 0.65
N PHE A 100 -13.53 8.69 1.09
CA PHE A 100 -12.70 9.77 1.61
C PHE A 100 -12.43 10.84 0.56
N ILE A 101 -12.04 10.47 -0.66
CA ILE A 101 -11.79 11.42 -1.76
C ILE A 101 -13.07 12.20 -2.11
N MET A 102 -14.22 11.51 -2.21
CA MET A 102 -15.51 12.16 -2.46
C MET A 102 -15.91 13.12 -1.34
N GLY A 103 -15.60 12.78 -0.08
CA GLY A 103 -15.80 13.67 1.07
C GLY A 103 -14.78 14.80 1.19
N ASN A 104 -13.73 14.82 0.36
CA ASN A 104 -12.64 15.80 0.38
C ASN A 104 -12.24 16.17 -1.06
N MET A 105 -13.21 16.62 -1.86
CA MET A 105 -12.99 16.92 -3.29
C MET A 105 -11.90 17.98 -3.51
N ASP A 106 -11.71 18.90 -2.56
CA ASP A 106 -10.63 19.88 -2.55
C ASP A 106 -9.23 19.22 -2.60
N MET A 107 -9.06 18.08 -1.92
CA MET A 107 -7.84 17.27 -2.03
C MET A 107 -7.75 16.58 -3.38
N GLY A 108 -8.87 16.12 -3.92
CA GLY A 108 -8.96 15.59 -5.29
C GLY A 108 -8.44 16.60 -6.32
N ASP A 109 -8.86 17.85 -6.24
CA ASP A 109 -8.41 18.90 -7.17
C ASP A 109 -6.93 19.25 -6.97
N LYS A 110 -6.49 19.33 -5.70
CA LYS A 110 -5.12 19.72 -5.35
C LYS A 110 -4.08 18.66 -5.72
N TYR A 111 -4.39 17.38 -5.52
CA TYR A 111 -3.44 16.28 -5.68
C TYR A 111 -3.76 15.35 -6.85
N GLY A 112 -4.99 15.33 -7.37
CA GLY A 112 -5.45 14.46 -8.45
C GLY A 112 -5.28 15.03 -9.87
N ASN A 113 -4.63 16.20 -10.01
CA ASN A 113 -4.44 16.82 -11.33
C ASN A 113 -3.54 15.99 -12.26
N GLU A 114 -3.68 16.25 -13.57
CA GLU A 114 -2.99 15.52 -14.63
C GLU A 114 -1.46 15.53 -14.47
N ALA A 115 -0.89 16.66 -14.07
CA ALA A 115 0.55 16.80 -13.87
C ALA A 115 1.05 15.84 -12.78
N ASN A 116 0.34 15.76 -11.64
CA ASN A 116 0.69 14.84 -10.58
C ASN A 116 0.48 13.38 -10.98
N CYS A 117 -0.57 13.08 -11.75
CA CYS A 117 -0.82 11.75 -12.32
C CYS A 117 0.30 11.30 -13.27
N LYS A 118 0.84 12.20 -14.11
CA LYS A 118 1.99 11.92 -14.98
C LYS A 118 3.25 11.57 -14.18
N ILE A 119 3.48 12.26 -13.05
CA ILE A 119 4.59 11.93 -12.14
C ILE A 119 4.38 10.55 -11.52
N ALA A 120 3.17 10.26 -11.01
CA ALA A 120 2.83 8.96 -10.46
C ALA A 120 3.11 7.83 -11.46
N LYS A 121 2.68 8.00 -12.71
CA LYS A 121 2.93 7.04 -13.80
C LYS A 121 4.43 6.80 -14.01
N LYS A 122 5.23 7.85 -14.13
CA LYS A 122 6.70 7.73 -14.27
C LYS A 122 7.34 6.97 -13.12
N ILE A 123 6.90 7.22 -11.89
CA ILE A 123 7.40 6.49 -10.71
C ILE A 123 7.07 4.99 -10.78
N LEU A 124 5.87 4.65 -11.27
CA LEU A 124 5.45 3.25 -11.41
C LEU A 124 6.15 2.53 -12.58
N GLU A 125 6.65 3.26 -13.56
CA GLU A 125 7.45 2.71 -14.66
C GLU A 125 8.93 2.50 -14.26
N ASP A 126 9.43 3.26 -13.29
CA ASP A 126 10.80 3.19 -12.78
C ASP A 126 11.11 1.88 -12.02
N GLN A 127 12.05 1.10 -12.55
CA GLN A 127 12.45 -0.18 -11.96
C GLN A 127 13.11 -0.03 -10.58
N SER A 128 13.78 1.10 -10.29
CA SER A 128 14.41 1.36 -8.99
C SER A 128 13.36 1.44 -7.87
N PHE A 129 12.13 1.87 -8.19
CA PHE A 129 11.02 1.86 -7.26
C PHE A 129 10.63 0.43 -6.89
N TRP A 130 10.46 -0.45 -7.88
CA TRP A 130 10.12 -1.86 -7.65
C TRP A 130 11.22 -2.63 -6.94
N ASN A 131 12.49 -2.36 -7.25
CA ASN A 131 13.63 -2.93 -6.51
C ASN A 131 13.57 -2.54 -5.03
N TRP A 132 13.28 -1.28 -4.73
CA TRP A 132 13.08 -0.84 -3.35
C TRP A 132 11.89 -1.54 -2.67
N VAL A 133 10.76 -1.74 -3.37
CA VAL A 133 9.62 -2.52 -2.84
C VAL A 133 10.03 -3.96 -2.52
N LYS A 134 10.83 -4.62 -3.35
CA LYS A 134 11.38 -5.96 -3.06
C LYS A 134 12.20 -5.98 -1.75
N THR A 135 13.00 -4.93 -1.49
CA THR A 135 13.76 -4.85 -0.22
C THR A 135 12.86 -4.77 1.01
N ILE A 136 11.68 -4.15 0.87
CA ILE A 136 10.68 -4.11 1.94
C ILE A 136 10.11 -5.48 2.23
N VAL A 137 9.80 -6.27 1.20
CA VAL A 137 9.31 -7.66 1.39
C VAL A 137 10.30 -8.47 2.21
N VAL A 138 11.61 -8.32 1.94
CA VAL A 138 12.66 -8.99 2.72
C VAL A 138 12.67 -8.51 4.17
N LYS A 139 12.57 -7.19 4.42
CA LYS A 139 12.50 -6.65 5.79
C LYS A 139 11.26 -7.12 6.54
N PHE A 140 10.12 -7.16 5.85
CA PHE A 140 8.86 -7.63 6.41
C PHE A 140 8.94 -9.11 6.75
N ALA A 141 9.47 -9.94 5.84
CA ALA A 141 9.69 -11.35 6.09
C ALA A 141 10.49 -11.56 7.38
N LYS A 142 11.63 -10.88 7.54
CA LYS A 142 12.45 -10.94 8.77
C LYS A 142 11.70 -10.58 10.06
N LYS A 143 10.63 -9.78 9.98
CA LYS A 143 9.83 -9.38 11.15
C LYS A 143 8.80 -10.43 11.56
N VAL A 144 8.27 -11.18 10.59
CA VAL A 144 7.21 -12.17 10.80
C VAL A 144 7.75 -13.61 10.85
N THR A 145 8.99 -13.81 10.39
CA THR A 145 9.74 -15.07 10.54
C THR A 145 10.42 -15.14 11.89
#